data_AF-A0A8J3QX11-F1
#
_entry.id   AF-A0A8J3QX11-F1
#
_cell.length_a   1.000
_cell.length_b   1.000
_cell.length_c   1.000
_cell.angle_alpha   90.00
_cell.angle_beta   90.00
_cell.angle_gamma   90.00
#
_symmetry.space_group_name_H-M   'P 1'
#
loop_
_entity.id
_entity.type
_entity.pdbx_description
1 polymer ?
#
loop_
_entity_poly.entity_id
_entity_poly.type
_entity_poly.pdbx_seq_one_letter_code
_entity_poly.pdbx_strand_id
1 'polypeptide(L)'
;MSAQVPDGELQSLGQPAPGTPSSGPVEPPATPELSDSVTPQVRADLPAEPAEPEAVAARPSTPEPDAAGDDTDSDDFRADGIGGDRFGAHAEDDEIDAEAAERPLPEPVRQRVIAAASAALTGMPAEEIPIALRRVARFAPARRARLGGAAIASALAGDPVFRQRVAARVQEEAGELGEAVGEGIHPAAADPVEVAALAYLVRPAGWLALVDAAGEAVRAEADSAAITGLVRDAEHRAARAEHDRAVARVEADKLRDELARLREEAAGLREENRALHRAQRELQAREKRANELLATEKGRIGRQNADHEAEVRRLRARLAEAEATAGATRQTAKEARQVDDARLWLLLETIGQAAAGLRRELALEPSSVLPADVVADEAAVRPGSADTGRARGLEADDPVRLDQLLALPKVHLVVDGYNVTKTGFPEISLEQQRNRLVSGLGGIAAQTGAEVTVVFDGAERMVGLPPAPRGVRVLFSRKGETADELIRRLVRAEPAGRPVAVISTDKEVADGVRRHGAYPLNSSTLLRRLARG
;
A
#
# COMPACT_ATOMS: atom_id res chain seq x y z
N MET A 1 30.83 48.37 38.81
CA MET A 1 29.58 48.67 38.07
C MET A 1 29.05 47.32 37.62
N SER A 2 28.39 46.56 38.50
CA SER A 2 27.00 46.80 38.98
C SER A 2 26.04 46.65 37.79
N ALA A 3 25.60 45.44 37.46
CA ALA A 3 24.57 44.61 38.13
C ALA A 3 23.14 45.01 37.71
N GLN A 4 22.36 44.04 37.23
CA GLN A 4 21.00 43.78 37.70
C GLN A 4 20.48 42.39 37.24
N VAL A 5 20.00 41.61 38.22
CA VAL A 5 19.15 40.41 38.24
C VAL A 5 18.13 40.75 39.40
N PRO A 6 16.88 40.26 39.54
CA PRO A 6 16.28 38.98 39.11
C PRO A 6 14.95 39.18 38.34
N ASP A 7 13.93 38.31 38.28
CA ASP A 7 13.56 36.98 38.83
C ASP A 7 12.68 36.24 37.77
N GLY A 8 12.16 35.01 37.90
CA GLY A 8 12.22 34.01 38.98
C GLY A 8 10.85 33.44 39.33
N GLU A 9 10.50 32.23 38.87
CA GLU A 9 9.58 31.32 39.57
C GLU A 9 9.75 29.86 39.10
N LEU A 10 9.56 28.92 40.03
CA LEU A 10 9.79 27.48 39.90
C LEU A 10 8.50 26.71 40.28
N GLN A 11 8.55 25.37 40.16
CA GLN A 11 7.59 24.35 40.65
C GLN A 11 6.55 23.88 39.58
N SER A 12 6.12 22.61 39.52
CA SER A 12 6.52 21.41 40.27
C SER A 12 6.06 20.10 39.58
N LEU A 13 6.91 19.07 39.64
CA LEU A 13 6.65 17.61 39.78
C LEU A 13 5.37 16.95 39.19
N GLY A 14 5.54 15.85 38.46
CA GLY A 14 4.44 14.91 38.15
C GLY A 14 4.78 13.68 37.28
N GLN A 15 5.26 12.59 37.89
CA GLN A 15 5.15 11.21 37.38
C GLN A 15 4.45 10.38 38.47
N PRO A 16 3.56 9.41 38.13
CA PRO A 16 4.03 8.05 37.76
C PRO A 16 3.16 7.29 36.74
N ALA A 17 3.61 6.08 36.35
CA ALA A 17 2.89 5.04 35.59
C ALA A 17 2.22 4.02 36.58
N PRO A 18 1.66 2.84 36.17
CA PRO A 18 1.32 2.31 34.84
C PRO A 18 -0.13 1.74 34.74
N GLY A 19 -0.52 1.15 33.59
CA GLY A 19 -1.78 0.40 33.45
C GLY A 19 -1.85 -0.55 32.24
N THR A 20 -2.31 -1.79 32.46
CA THR A 20 -2.57 -2.90 31.51
C THR A 20 -3.68 -3.79 32.10
N PRO A 21 -4.37 -4.75 31.40
CA PRO A 21 -4.17 -5.28 30.03
C PRO A 21 -5.52 -5.47 29.24
N SER A 22 -5.54 -6.43 28.29
CA SER A 22 -6.68 -7.14 27.64
C SER A 22 -6.95 -6.73 26.17
N SER A 23 -6.51 -7.47 25.14
CA SER A 23 -6.84 -8.85 24.69
C SER A 23 -8.06 -8.93 23.75
N GLY A 24 -7.82 -9.25 22.47
CA GLY A 24 -8.81 -9.55 21.43
C GLY A 24 -8.10 -9.84 20.09
N PRO A 25 -8.41 -10.92 19.34
CA PRO A 25 -7.49 -11.48 18.34
C PRO A 25 -7.66 -10.93 16.91
N VAL A 26 -6.60 -11.08 16.11
CA VAL A 26 -6.53 -10.74 14.68
C VAL A 26 -6.83 -11.98 13.83
N GLU A 27 -7.72 -11.83 12.86
CA GLU A 27 -8.09 -12.86 11.87
C GLU A 27 -7.33 -12.63 10.54
N PRO A 28 -6.74 -13.67 9.91
CA PRO A 28 -5.98 -13.53 8.67
C PRO A 28 -6.87 -13.67 7.41
N PRO A 29 -6.58 -12.95 6.31
CA PRO A 29 -7.35 -13.05 5.07
C PRO A 29 -7.06 -14.34 4.28
N ALA A 30 -8.10 -14.86 3.63
CA ALA A 30 -8.09 -16.17 2.95
C ALA A 30 -7.39 -16.17 1.58
N THR A 31 -6.83 -17.33 1.25
CA THR A 31 -6.39 -17.72 -0.10
C THR A 31 -7.58 -18.17 -0.96
N PRO A 32 -7.64 -17.82 -2.26
CA PRO A 32 -8.50 -18.51 -3.23
C PRO A 32 -7.75 -19.69 -3.88
N GLU A 33 -8.43 -20.83 -4.01
CA GLU A 33 -7.91 -22.06 -4.62
C GLU A 33 -7.95 -22.05 -6.15
N LEU A 34 -7.17 -22.96 -6.74
CA LEU A 34 -7.20 -23.33 -8.16
C LEU A 34 -8.46 -24.15 -8.48
N SER A 35 -9.03 -23.97 -9.67
CA SER A 35 -9.85 -25.00 -10.32
C SER A 35 -9.68 -24.96 -11.84
N ASP A 36 -9.86 -26.13 -12.46
CA ASP A 36 -9.19 -26.52 -13.70
C ASP A 36 -9.96 -26.25 -15.00
N SER A 37 -9.17 -26.16 -16.08
CA SER A 37 -9.44 -26.57 -17.46
C SER A 37 -10.86 -26.44 -18.08
N VAL A 38 -10.97 -25.62 -19.13
CA VAL A 38 -11.42 -26.10 -20.47
C VAL A 38 -10.67 -25.33 -21.56
N THR A 39 -10.14 -26.03 -22.56
CA THR A 39 -9.77 -25.48 -23.89
C THR A 39 -10.33 -26.43 -24.95
N PRO A 40 -10.87 -25.91 -26.08
CA PRO A 40 -10.07 -25.83 -27.33
C PRO A 40 -10.16 -24.42 -27.98
N GLN A 41 -9.13 -23.88 -28.65
CA GLN A 41 -8.75 -24.14 -30.06
C GLN A 41 -9.93 -23.92 -31.05
N VAL A 42 -9.86 -23.16 -32.16
CA VAL A 42 -8.75 -22.50 -32.91
C VAL A 42 -9.32 -21.30 -33.70
N ARG A 43 -8.60 -20.16 -33.76
CA ARG A 43 -8.16 -19.47 -35.01
C ARG A 43 -7.64 -18.06 -34.73
N ALA A 44 -6.58 -17.70 -35.44
CA ALA A 44 -5.98 -16.37 -35.43
C ALA A 44 -6.68 -15.46 -36.43
N ASP A 45 -6.77 -14.17 -36.10
CA ASP A 45 -6.35 -13.09 -36.98
C ASP A 45 -5.89 -11.91 -36.13
N LEU A 46 -4.75 -11.32 -36.51
CA LEU A 46 -4.18 -10.09 -35.94
C LEU A 46 -4.26 -8.97 -37.00
N PRO A 47 -4.22 -7.69 -36.60
CA PRO A 47 -5.01 -6.65 -37.26
C PRO A 47 -4.28 -5.94 -38.41
N ALA A 48 -5.08 -5.35 -39.30
CA ALA A 48 -4.62 -4.27 -40.19
C ALA A 48 -4.84 -2.90 -39.51
N GLU A 49 -3.81 -2.06 -39.56
CA GLU A 49 -3.82 -0.67 -39.06
C GLU A 49 -4.28 0.32 -40.16
N PRO A 50 -4.31 1.65 -39.95
CA PRO A 50 -5.50 2.46 -40.26
C PRO A 50 -5.50 3.13 -41.64
N ALA A 51 -6.69 3.57 -42.08
CA ALA A 51 -6.86 4.50 -43.19
C ALA A 51 -7.20 5.91 -42.68
N GLU A 52 -6.50 6.91 -43.20
CA GLU A 52 -6.72 8.35 -42.93
C GLU A 52 -7.93 8.93 -43.72
N PRO A 53 -8.47 10.10 -43.33
CA PRO A 53 -9.77 10.56 -43.81
C PRO A 53 -9.72 11.31 -45.16
N GLU A 54 -10.67 11.01 -46.04
CA GLU A 54 -10.91 11.84 -47.23
C GLU A 54 -11.60 13.16 -46.89
N ALA A 55 -11.12 14.23 -47.51
CA ALA A 55 -11.66 15.58 -47.36
C ALA A 55 -12.79 15.83 -48.37
N VAL A 56 -13.99 16.21 -47.88
CA VAL A 56 -15.06 16.76 -48.72
C VAL A 56 -15.22 18.24 -48.40
N ALA A 57 -14.72 19.08 -49.31
CA ALA A 57 -14.96 20.52 -49.30
C ALA A 57 -16.08 20.86 -50.29
N ALA A 58 -17.19 21.38 -49.79
CA ALA A 58 -18.22 22.02 -50.62
C ALA A 58 -18.83 23.21 -49.85
N ARG A 59 -18.69 24.42 -50.40
CA ARG A 59 -19.33 25.64 -49.89
C ARG A 59 -20.75 25.76 -50.47
N PRO A 60 -21.70 26.39 -49.75
CA PRO A 60 -23.02 26.68 -50.30
C PRO A 60 -22.93 27.80 -51.35
N SER A 61 -23.69 27.67 -52.44
CA SER A 61 -23.88 28.71 -53.45
C SER A 61 -25.31 29.22 -53.37
N THR A 62 -25.48 30.55 -53.27
CA THR A 62 -26.75 31.25 -53.41
C THR A 62 -27.22 31.26 -54.86
N PRO A 63 -28.53 31.47 -55.08
CA PRO A 63 -29.01 32.20 -56.26
C PRO A 63 -29.81 33.44 -55.83
N GLU A 64 -29.36 34.62 -56.26
CA GLU A 64 -30.22 35.77 -56.49
C GLU A 64 -30.62 35.80 -57.99
N PRO A 65 -31.70 36.52 -58.37
CA PRO A 65 -32.27 36.43 -59.70
C PRO A 65 -31.64 37.42 -60.69
N ASP A 66 -31.49 36.98 -61.95
CA ASP A 66 -31.18 37.87 -63.07
C ASP A 66 -32.35 37.96 -64.05
N ALA A 67 -32.50 39.13 -64.66
CA ALA A 67 -33.61 39.49 -65.55
C ALA A 67 -33.15 39.68 -67.00
N ALA A 68 -33.90 39.11 -67.94
CA ALA A 68 -34.06 39.48 -69.36
C ALA A 68 -35.07 38.48 -69.98
N GLY A 69 -35.95 38.82 -70.93
CA GLY A 69 -36.09 40.07 -71.68
C GLY A 69 -36.08 39.79 -73.19
N ASP A 70 -37.28 39.63 -73.77
CA ASP A 70 -37.71 39.87 -75.16
C ASP A 70 -39.13 39.24 -75.29
N ASP A 71 -40.23 39.87 -75.69
CA ASP A 71 -40.57 40.87 -76.73
C ASP A 71 -41.20 40.25 -78.00
N THR A 72 -42.03 41.07 -78.67
CA THR A 72 -42.74 40.86 -79.96
C THR A 72 -44.03 40.00 -79.90
N ASP A 73 -45.17 40.39 -80.51
CA ASP A 73 -45.47 41.64 -81.22
C ASP A 73 -46.98 41.91 -81.40
N SER A 74 -47.35 43.18 -81.62
CA SER A 74 -48.43 43.67 -82.52
C SER A 74 -49.91 43.22 -82.29
N ASP A 75 -50.97 44.00 -82.60
CA ASP A 75 -51.07 45.42 -82.97
C ASP A 75 -52.52 45.95 -82.79
N ASP A 76 -52.62 47.27 -82.95
CA ASP A 76 -53.65 48.03 -83.70
C ASP A 76 -54.48 49.09 -82.95
N PHE A 77 -54.64 50.20 -83.68
CA PHE A 77 -55.13 51.51 -83.28
C PHE A 77 -56.68 51.61 -83.30
N ARG A 78 -57.23 52.48 -82.44
CA ARG A 78 -57.64 53.85 -82.87
C ARG A 78 -58.27 54.63 -81.71
N ALA A 79 -57.73 55.82 -81.47
CA ALA A 79 -58.50 56.93 -80.94
C ALA A 79 -59.01 57.76 -82.11
N ASP A 80 -60.29 58.13 -82.09
CA ASP A 80 -60.84 59.18 -82.96
C ASP A 80 -61.95 59.90 -82.21
N GLY A 81 -62.07 61.21 -82.39
CA GLY A 81 -62.95 62.06 -81.59
C GLY A 81 -63.85 62.95 -82.43
N ILE A 82 -65.16 62.88 -82.21
CA ILE A 82 -66.21 63.78 -82.72
C ILE A 82 -67.19 63.93 -81.55
N GLY A 83 -67.55 65.14 -81.08
CA GLY A 83 -68.62 65.98 -81.65
C GLY A 83 -70.00 65.28 -81.50
N GLY A 84 -71.04 65.86 -80.91
CA GLY A 84 -71.29 67.28 -80.64
C GLY A 84 -72.66 67.75 -81.14
N ASP A 85 -73.75 67.05 -80.81
CA ASP A 85 -75.14 67.53 -80.84
C ASP A 85 -75.94 66.68 -79.82
N ARG A 86 -76.73 67.21 -78.88
CA ARG A 86 -77.95 68.03 -78.90
C ARG A 86 -79.23 67.32 -79.38
N PHE A 87 -80.20 67.31 -78.47
CA PHE A 87 -81.62 66.93 -78.58
C PHE A 87 -81.94 65.43 -78.73
N GLY A 88 -82.27 64.80 -77.59
CA GLY A 88 -82.82 63.43 -77.52
C GLY A 88 -83.53 63.06 -76.19
N ALA A 89 -83.82 64.03 -75.31
CA ALA A 89 -84.48 63.75 -74.03
C ALA A 89 -85.93 63.23 -74.21
N HIS A 90 -86.36 62.33 -73.32
CA HIS A 90 -87.68 61.66 -73.25
C HIS A 90 -87.89 60.38 -74.08
N ALA A 91 -86.81 59.64 -74.42
CA ALA A 91 -86.93 58.26 -74.93
C ALA A 91 -85.99 57.25 -74.24
N GLU A 92 -84.85 57.72 -73.69
CA GLU A 92 -83.84 56.85 -73.06
C GLU A 92 -84.23 56.38 -71.64
N ASP A 93 -85.08 57.14 -70.94
CA ASP A 93 -85.46 56.87 -69.54
C ASP A 93 -86.17 55.51 -69.36
N ASP A 94 -86.98 55.08 -70.33
CA ASP A 94 -87.72 53.79 -70.27
C ASP A 94 -86.84 52.57 -70.60
N GLU A 95 -85.79 52.72 -71.42
CA GLU A 95 -84.85 51.62 -71.73
C GLU A 95 -83.86 51.40 -70.58
N ILE A 96 -83.37 52.48 -69.95
CA ILE A 96 -82.49 52.41 -68.77
C ILE A 96 -83.20 51.70 -67.61
N ASP A 97 -84.49 51.97 -67.39
CA ASP A 97 -85.24 51.40 -66.25
C ASP A 97 -85.49 49.88 -66.40
N ALA A 98 -85.44 49.37 -67.64
CA ALA A 98 -85.53 47.95 -68.00
C ALA A 98 -84.17 47.23 -67.89
N GLU A 99 -83.09 47.78 -68.45
CA GLU A 99 -81.75 47.19 -68.35
C GLU A 99 -81.23 47.19 -66.88
N ALA A 100 -81.63 48.20 -66.10
CA ALA A 100 -81.38 48.27 -64.67
C ALA A 100 -82.13 47.21 -63.83
N ALA A 101 -83.18 46.59 -64.37
CA ALA A 101 -83.93 45.53 -63.68
C ALA A 101 -83.22 44.16 -63.69
N GLU A 102 -82.21 43.98 -64.55
CA GLU A 102 -81.47 42.71 -64.68
C GLU A 102 -80.19 42.64 -63.80
N ARG A 103 -79.72 43.78 -63.24
CA ARG A 103 -78.51 43.81 -62.41
C ARG A 103 -78.78 43.30 -60.98
N PRO A 104 -78.02 42.32 -60.46
CA PRO A 104 -78.23 41.79 -59.12
C PRO A 104 -77.71 42.76 -58.05
N LEU A 105 -78.60 43.16 -57.12
CA LEU A 105 -78.24 44.01 -55.98
C LEU A 105 -77.19 43.36 -55.06
N PRO A 106 -76.23 44.16 -54.51
CA PRO A 106 -75.32 43.71 -53.45
C PRO A 106 -76.10 43.10 -52.27
N GLU A 107 -75.56 42.04 -51.66
CA GLU A 107 -76.25 41.26 -50.62
C GLU A 107 -76.79 42.12 -49.46
N PRO A 108 -76.02 43.06 -48.84
CA PRO A 108 -76.53 43.89 -47.74
C PRO A 108 -77.61 44.88 -48.20
N VAL A 109 -77.45 45.48 -49.38
CA VAL A 109 -78.44 46.39 -49.99
C VAL A 109 -79.74 45.63 -50.23
N ARG A 110 -79.68 44.42 -50.80
CA ARG A 110 -80.84 43.57 -51.03
C ARG A 110 -81.56 43.21 -49.72
N GLN A 111 -80.82 42.91 -48.66
CA GLN A 111 -81.38 42.65 -47.33
C GLN A 111 -82.03 43.91 -46.73
N ARG A 112 -81.41 45.09 -46.85
CA ARG A 112 -81.95 46.39 -46.38
C ARG A 112 -83.22 46.79 -47.13
N VAL A 113 -83.26 46.59 -48.45
CA VAL A 113 -84.45 46.79 -49.32
C VAL A 113 -85.59 45.85 -48.91
N ILE A 114 -85.31 44.55 -48.76
CA ILE A 114 -86.32 43.57 -48.33
C ILE A 114 -86.85 43.91 -46.94
N ALA A 115 -85.99 44.35 -46.01
CA ALA A 115 -86.40 44.78 -44.68
C ALA A 115 -87.34 45.99 -44.75
N ALA A 116 -86.95 47.06 -45.45
CA ALA A 116 -87.74 48.28 -45.64
C ALA A 116 -89.11 47.99 -46.27
N ALA A 117 -89.14 47.27 -47.39
CA ALA A 117 -90.38 46.90 -48.04
C ALA A 117 -91.27 45.99 -47.17
N SER A 118 -90.68 45.10 -46.37
CA SER A 118 -91.44 44.24 -45.45
C SER A 118 -92.08 45.01 -44.28
N ALA A 119 -91.47 46.14 -43.88
CA ALA A 119 -92.02 47.09 -42.92
C ALA A 119 -93.17 47.90 -43.54
N ALA A 120 -92.96 48.45 -44.74
CA ALA A 120 -93.94 49.24 -45.50
C ALA A 120 -95.24 48.47 -45.85
N LEU A 121 -95.20 47.13 -45.91
CA LEU A 121 -96.41 46.29 -45.99
C LEU A 121 -97.33 46.39 -44.74
N THR A 122 -96.90 47.06 -43.67
CA THR A 122 -97.70 47.29 -42.46
C THR A 122 -98.57 48.52 -42.63
N GLY A 123 -99.88 48.32 -42.79
CA GLY A 123 -100.86 49.40 -42.94
C GLY A 123 -101.29 49.70 -44.38
N MET A 124 -100.64 49.09 -45.38
CA MET A 124 -101.06 49.15 -46.78
C MET A 124 -102.37 48.35 -46.99
N PRO A 125 -103.40 48.89 -47.67
CA PRO A 125 -104.66 48.18 -47.91
C PRO A 125 -104.47 47.00 -48.86
N ALA A 126 -105.29 45.96 -48.73
CA ALA A 126 -105.12 44.69 -49.45
C ALA A 126 -105.31 44.81 -50.99
N GLU A 127 -105.91 45.90 -51.44
CA GLU A 127 -106.09 46.26 -52.85
C GLU A 127 -104.78 46.79 -53.48
N GLU A 128 -103.93 47.43 -52.68
CA GLU A 128 -102.64 47.98 -53.13
C GLU A 128 -101.49 46.96 -53.10
N ILE A 129 -101.70 45.81 -52.42
CA ILE A 129 -100.71 44.73 -52.28
C ILE A 129 -100.88 43.70 -53.42
N PRO A 130 -99.82 43.42 -54.21
CA PRO A 130 -99.81 42.39 -55.25
C PRO A 130 -100.26 41.02 -54.75
N ILE A 131 -100.97 40.26 -55.60
CA ILE A 131 -101.60 38.98 -55.21
C ILE A 131 -100.58 37.99 -54.61
N ALA A 132 -99.36 37.93 -55.16
CA ALA A 132 -98.26 37.11 -54.65
C ALA A 132 -97.85 37.46 -53.20
N LEU A 133 -97.96 38.73 -52.81
CA LEU A 133 -97.57 39.24 -51.48
C LEU A 133 -98.69 39.21 -50.44
N ARG A 134 -99.97 39.05 -50.83
CA ARG A 134 -101.10 39.01 -49.88
C ARG A 134 -100.97 37.93 -48.80
N ARG A 135 -100.26 36.83 -49.09
CA ARG A 135 -99.93 35.79 -48.09
C ARG A 135 -98.79 36.24 -47.15
N VAL A 136 -97.78 36.93 -47.68
CA VAL A 136 -96.62 37.44 -46.92
C VAL A 136 -97.04 38.57 -45.98
N ALA A 137 -97.91 39.48 -46.41
CA ALA A 137 -98.43 40.58 -45.59
C ALA A 137 -99.16 40.08 -44.32
N ARG A 138 -99.77 38.89 -44.36
CA ARG A 138 -100.41 38.23 -43.20
C ARG A 138 -99.41 37.64 -42.20
N PHE A 139 -98.13 37.52 -42.52
CA PHE A 139 -97.12 37.08 -41.55
C PHE A 139 -96.86 38.19 -40.52
N ALA A 140 -96.45 37.81 -39.31
CA ALA A 140 -95.98 38.75 -38.29
C ALA A 140 -94.80 39.57 -38.83
N PRO A 141 -94.71 40.90 -38.58
CA PRO A 141 -93.71 41.79 -39.21
C PRO A 141 -92.28 41.25 -39.16
N ALA A 142 -91.80 40.83 -37.98
CA ALA A 142 -90.45 40.27 -37.78
C ALA A 142 -90.12 39.00 -38.59
N ARG A 143 -91.12 38.34 -39.21
CA ARG A 143 -90.92 37.15 -40.06
C ARG A 143 -91.07 37.44 -41.55
N ARG A 144 -91.56 38.62 -41.96
CA ARG A 144 -91.84 38.95 -43.36
C ARG A 144 -90.57 39.01 -44.22
N ALA A 145 -89.55 39.75 -43.79
CA ALA A 145 -88.27 39.83 -44.49
C ALA A 145 -87.64 38.43 -44.69
N ARG A 146 -87.59 37.60 -43.63
CA ARG A 146 -86.92 36.30 -43.66
C ARG A 146 -87.68 35.21 -44.43
N LEU A 147 -89.01 35.15 -44.32
CA LEU A 147 -89.82 34.09 -44.95
C LEU A 147 -90.47 34.51 -46.28
N GLY A 148 -90.58 35.81 -46.53
CA GLY A 148 -91.16 36.38 -47.75
C GLY A 148 -90.18 37.14 -48.62
N GLY A 149 -88.90 37.24 -48.26
CA GLY A 149 -87.91 38.11 -48.91
C GLY A 149 -87.79 37.91 -50.42
N ALA A 150 -87.76 36.66 -50.90
CA ALA A 150 -87.72 36.36 -52.34
C ALA A 150 -88.97 36.84 -53.09
N ALA A 151 -90.15 36.70 -52.49
CA ALA A 151 -91.41 37.19 -53.07
C ALA A 151 -91.48 38.72 -53.05
N ILE A 152 -90.96 39.36 -51.99
CA ILE A 152 -90.88 40.82 -51.87
C ILE A 152 -89.93 41.39 -52.94
N ALA A 153 -88.73 40.82 -53.08
CA ALA A 153 -87.77 41.24 -54.10
C ALA A 153 -88.34 41.08 -55.53
N SER A 154 -88.95 39.93 -55.83
CA SER A 154 -89.58 39.68 -57.13
C SER A 154 -90.72 40.67 -57.44
N ALA A 155 -91.55 41.02 -56.44
CA ALA A 155 -92.62 42.00 -56.61
C ALA A 155 -92.09 43.44 -56.81
N LEU A 156 -91.03 43.85 -56.10
CA LEU A 156 -90.43 45.18 -56.27
C LEU A 156 -89.77 45.36 -57.65
N ALA A 157 -89.21 44.29 -58.21
CA ALA A 157 -88.65 44.29 -59.55
C ALA A 157 -89.77 44.33 -60.61
N GLY A 158 -90.76 43.44 -60.51
CA GLY A 158 -91.78 43.23 -61.55
C GLY A 158 -93.02 44.13 -61.52
N ASP A 159 -93.28 44.87 -60.44
CA ASP A 159 -94.45 45.76 -60.31
C ASP A 159 -94.01 47.21 -59.96
N PRO A 160 -93.93 48.11 -60.97
CA PRO A 160 -93.56 49.50 -60.77
C PRO A 160 -94.51 50.27 -59.84
N VAL A 161 -95.82 49.98 -59.87
CA VAL A 161 -96.83 50.68 -59.06
C VAL A 161 -96.69 50.27 -57.59
N PHE A 162 -96.45 48.99 -57.33
CA PHE A 162 -96.12 48.52 -55.98
C PHE A 162 -94.80 49.11 -55.49
N ARG A 163 -93.76 49.16 -56.33
CA ARG A 163 -92.48 49.81 -56.00
C ARG A 163 -92.67 51.27 -55.61
N GLN A 164 -93.40 52.06 -56.39
CA GLN A 164 -93.68 53.48 -56.09
C GLN A 164 -94.41 53.67 -54.75
N ARG A 165 -95.41 52.83 -54.43
CA ARG A 165 -96.11 52.89 -53.13
C ARG A 165 -95.20 52.56 -51.95
N VAL A 166 -94.34 51.56 -52.10
CA VAL A 166 -93.32 51.22 -51.09
C VAL A 166 -92.31 52.36 -50.97
N ALA A 167 -91.85 52.92 -52.08
CA ALA A 167 -90.88 54.00 -52.12
C ALA A 167 -91.38 55.25 -51.39
N ALA A 168 -92.57 55.75 -51.73
CA ALA A 168 -93.15 56.94 -51.09
C ALA A 168 -93.25 56.78 -49.56
N ARG A 169 -93.67 55.60 -49.10
CA ARG A 169 -93.77 55.30 -47.66
C ARG A 169 -92.40 55.16 -46.97
N VAL A 170 -91.44 54.49 -47.62
CA VAL A 170 -90.08 54.34 -47.06
C VAL A 170 -89.32 55.66 -47.08
N GLN A 171 -89.62 56.55 -48.04
CA GLN A 171 -89.09 57.90 -48.13
C GLN A 171 -89.64 58.79 -46.99
N GLU A 172 -90.95 58.74 -46.73
CA GLU A 172 -91.59 59.39 -45.57
C GLU A 172 -91.01 58.87 -44.24
N GLU A 173 -90.84 57.55 -44.11
CA GLU A 173 -90.24 56.91 -42.93
C GLU A 173 -88.72 57.24 -42.77
N ALA A 174 -88.04 57.67 -43.83
CA ALA A 174 -86.62 58.06 -43.83
C ALA A 174 -86.36 59.58 -43.67
N GLY A 175 -87.40 60.42 -43.72
CA GLY A 175 -87.30 61.87 -43.49
C GLY A 175 -86.28 62.58 -44.38
N GLU A 176 -85.45 63.44 -43.78
CA GLU A 176 -84.42 64.25 -44.46
C GLU A 176 -83.50 63.44 -45.39
N LEU A 177 -83.20 62.18 -45.03
CA LEU A 177 -82.36 61.28 -45.82
C LEU A 177 -83.12 60.75 -47.05
N GLY A 178 -84.42 60.46 -46.90
CA GLY A 178 -85.31 60.10 -48.00
C GLY A 178 -85.56 61.25 -48.97
N GLU A 179 -85.71 62.48 -48.47
CA GLU A 179 -85.82 63.69 -49.30
C GLU A 179 -84.53 63.92 -50.12
N ALA A 180 -83.37 63.94 -49.46
CA ALA A 180 -82.08 64.13 -50.13
C ALA A 180 -81.81 63.08 -51.22
N VAL A 181 -82.06 61.79 -50.94
CA VAL A 181 -81.88 60.73 -51.94
C VAL A 181 -82.91 60.85 -53.07
N GLY A 182 -84.13 61.31 -52.80
CA GLY A 182 -85.14 61.58 -53.83
C GLY A 182 -84.75 62.71 -54.79
N GLU A 183 -83.99 63.70 -54.31
CA GLU A 183 -83.38 64.76 -55.13
C GLU A 183 -82.08 64.30 -55.84
N GLY A 184 -81.64 63.05 -55.65
CA GLY A 184 -80.39 62.51 -56.20
C GLY A 184 -79.13 62.91 -55.42
N ILE A 185 -79.29 63.47 -54.22
CA ILE A 185 -78.18 63.88 -53.35
C ILE A 185 -77.76 62.70 -52.46
N HIS A 186 -76.45 62.44 -52.38
CA HIS A 186 -75.87 61.43 -51.47
C HIS A 186 -75.18 62.11 -50.27
N PRO A 187 -75.77 62.08 -49.06
CA PRO A 187 -75.09 62.59 -47.85
C PRO A 187 -73.88 61.73 -47.48
N ALA A 188 -72.68 62.33 -47.43
CA ALA A 188 -71.43 61.60 -47.13
C ALA A 188 -71.33 61.04 -45.68
N ALA A 189 -72.28 61.37 -44.81
CA ALA A 189 -72.36 60.89 -43.43
C ALA A 189 -73.44 59.81 -43.20
N ALA A 190 -74.18 59.41 -44.25
CA ALA A 190 -75.17 58.35 -44.20
C ALA A 190 -74.52 56.96 -44.43
N ASP A 191 -75.16 55.89 -43.95
CA ASP A 191 -74.78 54.52 -44.30
C ASP A 191 -74.97 54.29 -45.81
N PRO A 192 -73.91 53.95 -46.58
CA PRO A 192 -74.03 53.68 -48.01
C PRO A 192 -75.07 52.61 -48.33
N VAL A 193 -75.24 51.59 -47.48
CA VAL A 193 -76.22 50.50 -47.67
C VAL A 193 -77.65 51.01 -47.54
N GLU A 194 -77.88 52.00 -46.67
CA GLU A 194 -79.17 52.66 -46.48
C GLU A 194 -79.50 53.61 -47.63
N VAL A 195 -78.52 54.41 -48.08
CA VAL A 195 -78.66 55.29 -49.25
C VAL A 195 -78.95 54.48 -50.52
N ALA A 196 -78.22 53.39 -50.75
CA ALA A 196 -78.45 52.49 -51.88
C ALA A 196 -79.83 51.80 -51.83
N ALA A 197 -80.30 51.42 -50.64
CA ALA A 197 -81.63 50.82 -50.48
C ALA A 197 -82.76 51.81 -50.78
N LEU A 198 -82.59 53.09 -50.41
CA LEU A 198 -83.51 54.17 -50.77
C LEU A 198 -83.46 54.49 -52.27
N ALA A 199 -82.26 54.60 -52.83
CA ALA A 199 -82.05 54.85 -54.26
C ALA A 199 -82.71 53.78 -55.14
N TYR A 200 -82.58 52.49 -54.78
CA TYR A 200 -83.25 51.40 -55.50
C TYR A 200 -84.79 51.48 -55.48
N LEU A 201 -85.37 51.97 -54.37
CA LEU A 201 -86.82 52.09 -54.22
C LEU A 201 -87.37 53.32 -54.93
N VAL A 202 -86.76 54.50 -54.71
CA VAL A 202 -87.22 55.80 -55.23
C VAL A 202 -86.87 55.99 -56.70
N ARG A 203 -85.78 55.38 -57.18
CA ARG A 203 -85.20 55.54 -58.53
C ARG A 203 -85.01 57.02 -58.96
N PRO A 204 -84.29 57.85 -58.18
CA PRO A 204 -83.81 59.15 -58.66
C PRO A 204 -82.87 58.98 -59.86
N ALA A 205 -82.61 60.06 -60.59
CA ALA A 205 -81.62 60.05 -61.67
C ALA A 205 -80.25 59.58 -61.15
N GLY A 206 -79.65 58.58 -61.82
CA GLY A 206 -78.36 58.01 -61.41
C GLY A 206 -78.40 57.01 -60.25
N TRP A 207 -79.57 56.52 -59.81
CA TRP A 207 -79.71 55.60 -58.67
C TRP A 207 -78.81 54.36 -58.70
N LEU A 208 -78.50 53.82 -59.90
CA LEU A 208 -77.57 52.71 -60.08
C LEU A 208 -76.17 53.02 -59.52
N ALA A 209 -75.65 54.23 -59.76
CA ALA A 209 -74.32 54.61 -59.28
C ALA A 209 -74.24 54.66 -57.75
N LEU A 210 -75.35 54.99 -57.07
CA LEU A 210 -75.44 54.96 -55.60
C LEU A 210 -75.43 53.52 -55.07
N VAL A 211 -76.09 52.58 -55.78
CA VAL A 211 -76.08 51.15 -55.45
C VAL A 211 -74.72 50.52 -55.68
N ASP A 212 -74.07 50.84 -56.80
CA ASP A 212 -72.73 50.35 -57.15
C ASP A 212 -71.69 50.88 -56.15
N ALA A 213 -71.72 52.19 -55.82
CA ALA A 213 -70.83 52.81 -54.82
C ALA A 213 -70.99 52.19 -53.41
N ALA A 214 -72.21 51.89 -52.98
CA ALA A 214 -72.43 51.17 -51.71
C ALA A 214 -71.92 49.73 -51.77
N GLY A 215 -72.08 49.05 -52.90
CA GLY A 215 -71.50 47.73 -53.15
C GLY A 215 -69.97 47.74 -53.12
N GLU A 216 -69.33 48.79 -53.61
CA GLU A 216 -67.89 49.01 -53.51
C GLU A 216 -67.45 49.31 -52.07
N ALA A 217 -68.14 50.19 -51.35
CA ALA A 217 -67.83 50.51 -49.95
C ALA A 217 -67.88 49.27 -49.03
N VAL A 218 -68.93 48.44 -49.15
CA VAL A 218 -69.05 47.16 -48.42
C VAL A 218 -67.91 46.20 -48.75
N ARG A 219 -67.52 46.09 -50.03
CA ARG A 219 -66.40 45.23 -50.45
C ARG A 219 -65.08 45.74 -49.87
N ALA A 220 -64.82 47.05 -49.95
CA ALA A 220 -63.62 47.67 -49.40
C ALA A 220 -63.51 47.51 -47.87
N GLU A 221 -64.62 47.57 -47.14
CA GLU A 221 -64.63 47.31 -45.69
C GLU A 221 -64.34 45.82 -45.37
N ALA A 222 -64.97 44.90 -46.09
CA ALA A 222 -64.72 43.46 -45.94
C ALA A 222 -63.27 43.07 -46.28
N ASP A 223 -62.72 43.62 -47.35
CA ASP A 223 -61.32 43.42 -47.77
C ASP A 223 -60.35 44.02 -46.73
N SER A 224 -60.65 45.22 -46.20
CA SER A 224 -59.85 45.84 -45.13
C SER A 224 -59.85 45.01 -43.85
N ALA A 225 -61.00 44.43 -43.48
CA ALA A 225 -61.10 43.52 -42.34
C ALA A 225 -60.31 42.21 -42.57
N ALA A 226 -60.39 41.65 -43.79
CA ALA A 226 -59.63 40.45 -44.18
C ALA A 226 -58.11 40.69 -44.15
N ILE A 227 -57.64 41.80 -44.73
CA ILE A 227 -56.23 42.22 -44.68
C ILE A 227 -55.78 42.38 -43.22
N THR A 228 -56.58 43.04 -42.37
CA THR A 228 -56.25 43.21 -40.95
C THR A 228 -56.15 41.86 -40.21
N GLY A 229 -57.00 40.90 -40.54
CA GLY A 229 -56.90 39.52 -40.04
C GLY A 229 -55.60 38.83 -40.47
N LEU A 230 -55.29 38.87 -41.77
CA LEU A 230 -54.07 38.27 -42.34
C LEU A 230 -52.78 38.89 -41.76
N VAL A 231 -52.78 40.21 -41.48
CA VAL A 231 -51.65 40.89 -40.82
C VAL A 231 -51.47 40.37 -39.40
N ARG A 232 -52.53 40.28 -38.58
CA ARG A 232 -52.44 39.73 -37.22
C ARG A 232 -51.96 38.27 -37.21
N ASP A 233 -52.45 37.45 -38.15
CA ASP A 233 -52.02 36.07 -38.30
C ASP A 233 -50.56 35.96 -38.79
N ALA A 234 -50.07 36.93 -39.56
CA ALA A 234 -48.66 37.03 -39.94
C ALA A 234 -47.78 37.46 -38.75
N GLU A 235 -48.20 38.47 -37.98
CA GLU A 235 -47.52 38.92 -36.76
C GLU A 235 -47.44 37.81 -35.70
N HIS A 236 -48.53 37.09 -35.46
CA HIS A 236 -48.53 35.95 -34.54
C HIS A 236 -47.63 34.80 -34.99
N ARG A 237 -47.54 34.53 -36.29
CA ARG A 237 -46.58 33.54 -36.83
C ARG A 237 -45.13 34.02 -36.73
N ALA A 238 -44.87 35.30 -37.00
CA ALA A 238 -43.56 35.90 -36.85
C ALA A 238 -43.07 35.85 -35.39
N ALA A 239 -43.90 36.28 -34.44
CA ALA A 239 -43.59 36.25 -33.01
C ALA A 239 -43.32 34.83 -32.48
N ARG A 240 -44.08 33.82 -32.95
CA ARG A 240 -43.79 32.40 -32.64
C ARG A 240 -42.45 31.96 -33.22
N ALA A 241 -42.19 32.24 -34.50
CA ALA A 241 -40.93 31.89 -35.13
C ALA A 241 -39.72 32.59 -34.48
N GLU A 242 -39.88 33.81 -33.97
CA GLU A 242 -38.85 34.50 -33.19
C GLU A 242 -38.63 33.87 -31.81
N HIS A 243 -39.71 33.48 -31.12
CA HIS A 243 -39.62 32.75 -29.85
C HIS A 243 -38.90 31.40 -30.04
N ASP A 244 -39.31 30.61 -31.03
CA ASP A 244 -38.72 29.29 -31.33
C ASP A 244 -37.23 29.44 -31.71
N ARG A 245 -36.87 30.48 -32.47
CA ARG A 245 -35.47 30.83 -32.77
C ARG A 245 -34.69 31.24 -31.52
N ALA A 246 -35.31 31.95 -30.58
CA ALA A 246 -34.65 32.34 -29.32
C ALA A 246 -34.40 31.12 -28.42
N VAL A 247 -35.38 30.22 -28.29
CA VAL A 247 -35.25 28.94 -27.57
C VAL A 247 -34.14 28.10 -28.20
N ALA A 248 -34.19 27.88 -29.51
CA ALA A 248 -33.17 27.09 -30.23
C ALA A 248 -31.76 27.68 -30.14
N ARG A 249 -31.62 29.01 -30.05
CA ARG A 249 -30.31 29.66 -29.78
C ARG A 249 -29.80 29.34 -28.38
N VAL A 250 -30.63 29.50 -27.36
CA VAL A 250 -30.27 29.21 -25.96
C VAL A 250 -29.93 27.72 -25.77
N GLU A 251 -30.65 26.81 -26.44
CA GLU A 251 -30.33 25.39 -26.44
C GLU A 251 -29.01 25.08 -27.17
N ALA A 252 -28.77 25.69 -28.33
CA ALA A 252 -27.52 25.53 -29.06
C ALA A 252 -26.31 26.07 -28.27
N ASP A 253 -26.47 27.16 -27.51
CA ASP A 253 -25.41 27.71 -26.66
C ASP A 253 -25.11 26.81 -25.45
N LYS A 254 -26.15 26.28 -24.76
CA LYS A 254 -25.96 25.26 -23.72
C LYS A 254 -25.22 24.03 -24.23
N LEU A 255 -25.59 23.51 -25.40
CA LEU A 255 -24.92 22.36 -26.02
C LEU A 255 -23.48 22.69 -26.43
N ARG A 256 -23.16 23.93 -26.80
CA ARG A 256 -21.77 24.38 -27.04
C ARG A 256 -20.96 24.39 -25.76
N ASP A 257 -21.51 24.91 -24.66
CA ASP A 257 -20.85 24.97 -23.36
C ASP A 257 -20.60 23.56 -22.79
N GLU A 258 -21.59 22.66 -22.88
CA GLU A 258 -21.44 21.24 -22.51
C GLU A 258 -20.37 20.54 -23.36
N LEU A 259 -20.35 20.77 -24.68
CA LEU A 259 -19.31 20.23 -25.57
C LEU A 259 -17.92 20.85 -25.31
N ALA A 260 -17.84 22.10 -24.88
CA ALA A 260 -16.58 22.73 -24.50
C ALA A 260 -16.03 22.09 -23.21
N ARG A 261 -16.87 21.96 -22.19
CA ARG A 261 -16.54 21.29 -20.92
C ARG A 261 -16.11 19.84 -21.13
N LEU A 262 -16.86 19.04 -21.88
CA LEU A 262 -16.51 17.64 -22.17
C LEU A 262 -15.19 17.52 -22.96
N ARG A 263 -14.85 18.50 -23.81
CA ARG A 263 -13.55 18.54 -24.50
C ARG A 263 -12.41 18.88 -23.55
N GLU A 264 -12.62 19.77 -22.58
CA GLU A 264 -11.64 20.11 -21.55
C GLU A 264 -11.39 18.91 -20.61
N GLU A 265 -12.44 18.29 -20.09
CA GLU A 265 -12.36 17.06 -19.28
C GLU A 265 -11.63 15.94 -20.05
N ALA A 266 -11.96 15.73 -21.33
CA ALA A 266 -11.28 14.76 -22.17
C ALA A 266 -9.84 15.18 -22.58
N ALA A 267 -9.48 16.46 -22.51
CA ALA A 267 -8.09 16.91 -22.69
C ALA A 267 -7.27 16.61 -21.43
N GLY A 268 -7.79 16.99 -20.24
CA GLY A 268 -7.18 16.70 -18.95
C GLY A 268 -6.90 15.20 -18.77
N LEU A 269 -7.90 14.34 -18.99
CA LEU A 269 -7.73 12.88 -18.91
C LEU A 269 -6.65 12.34 -19.88
N ARG A 270 -6.46 12.94 -21.06
CA ARG A 270 -5.39 12.55 -21.99
C ARG A 270 -4.02 13.01 -21.50
N GLU A 271 -3.92 14.17 -20.86
CA GLU A 271 -2.66 14.65 -20.28
C GLU A 271 -2.25 13.85 -19.04
N GLU A 272 -3.20 13.55 -18.15
CA GLU A 272 -3.02 12.64 -17.02
C GLU A 272 -2.57 11.26 -17.49
N ASN A 273 -3.24 10.67 -18.48
CA ASN A 273 -2.85 9.37 -19.02
C ASN A 273 -1.44 9.39 -19.63
N ARG A 274 -1.04 10.47 -20.31
CA ARG A 274 0.34 10.68 -20.80
C ARG A 274 1.33 10.86 -19.65
N ALA A 275 0.96 11.52 -18.56
CA ALA A 275 1.80 11.68 -17.37
C ALA A 275 2.01 10.33 -16.66
N LEU A 276 0.93 9.58 -16.43
CA LEU A 276 0.97 8.23 -15.83
C LEU A 276 1.80 7.25 -16.66
N HIS A 277 1.63 7.21 -17.99
CA HIS A 277 2.48 6.37 -18.86
C HIS A 277 3.96 6.76 -18.82
N ARG A 278 4.29 8.07 -18.69
CA ARG A 278 5.68 8.51 -18.52
C ARG A 278 6.24 8.06 -17.18
N ALA A 279 5.50 8.25 -16.09
CA ALA A 279 5.88 7.80 -14.75
C ALA A 279 6.06 6.28 -14.67
N GLN A 280 5.15 5.50 -15.29
CA GLN A 280 5.25 4.04 -15.36
C GLN A 280 6.52 3.58 -16.09
N ARG A 281 6.83 4.18 -17.26
CA ARG A 281 8.06 3.88 -18.00
C ARG A 281 9.32 4.24 -17.21
N GLU A 282 9.30 5.34 -16.46
CA GLU A 282 10.41 5.71 -15.59
C GLU A 282 10.58 4.73 -14.43
N LEU A 283 9.50 4.33 -13.76
CA LEU A 283 9.53 3.33 -12.69
C LEU A 283 10.04 1.97 -13.21
N GLN A 284 9.57 1.51 -14.37
CA GLN A 284 10.08 0.29 -15.02
C GLN A 284 11.57 0.40 -15.39
N ALA A 285 12.04 1.58 -15.83
CA ALA A 285 13.46 1.80 -16.11
C ALA A 285 14.31 1.80 -14.82
N ARG A 286 13.80 2.38 -13.73
CA ARG A 286 14.44 2.35 -12.40
C ARG A 286 14.49 0.91 -11.85
N GLU A 287 13.40 0.16 -11.99
CA GLU A 287 13.30 -1.25 -11.58
C GLU A 287 14.30 -2.13 -12.34
N LYS A 288 14.37 -2.01 -13.68
CA LYS A 288 15.35 -2.73 -14.51
C LYS A 288 16.79 -2.45 -14.07
N ARG A 289 17.15 -1.17 -13.88
CA ARG A 289 18.48 -0.78 -13.37
C ARG A 289 18.76 -1.35 -11.97
N ALA A 290 17.77 -1.36 -11.07
CA ALA A 290 17.92 -1.95 -9.74
C ALA A 290 18.14 -3.47 -9.83
N ASN A 291 17.41 -4.18 -10.69
CA ASN A 291 17.56 -5.61 -10.92
C ASN A 291 18.91 -5.95 -11.59
N GLU A 292 19.39 -5.13 -12.53
CA GLU A 292 20.73 -5.25 -13.12
C GLU A 292 21.82 -5.09 -12.05
N LEU A 293 21.74 -4.04 -11.21
CA LEU A 293 22.68 -3.84 -10.10
C LEU A 293 22.66 -5.03 -9.11
N LEU A 294 21.48 -5.48 -8.70
CA LEU A 294 21.33 -6.66 -7.83
C LEU A 294 21.90 -7.94 -8.47
N ALA A 295 21.75 -8.11 -9.79
CA ALA A 295 22.36 -9.24 -10.50
C ALA A 295 23.89 -9.14 -10.52
N THR A 296 24.45 -7.95 -10.73
CA THR A 296 25.91 -7.74 -10.70
C THR A 296 26.51 -7.98 -9.31
N GLU A 297 25.87 -7.51 -8.24
CA GLU A 297 26.33 -7.75 -6.87
C GLU A 297 26.17 -9.21 -6.44
N LYS A 298 25.05 -9.87 -6.80
CA LYS A 298 24.92 -11.34 -6.62
C LYS A 298 26.02 -12.09 -7.36
N GLY A 299 26.37 -11.69 -8.58
CA GLY A 299 27.47 -12.25 -9.37
C GLY A 299 28.87 -11.91 -8.82
N ARG A 300 29.02 -10.84 -8.03
CA ARG A 300 30.24 -10.50 -7.31
C ARG A 300 30.40 -11.38 -6.07
N ILE A 301 29.37 -11.44 -5.23
CA ILE A 301 29.32 -12.27 -4.01
C ILE A 301 29.49 -13.75 -4.36
N GLY A 302 28.82 -14.24 -5.42
CA GLY A 302 28.96 -15.63 -5.88
C GLY A 302 30.40 -15.99 -6.28
N ARG A 303 31.13 -15.07 -6.93
CA ARG A 303 32.56 -15.27 -7.23
C ARG A 303 33.42 -15.27 -5.97
N GLN A 304 33.23 -14.30 -5.07
CA GLN A 304 33.96 -14.24 -3.80
C GLN A 304 33.77 -15.50 -2.93
N ASN A 305 32.56 -16.06 -2.91
CA ASN A 305 32.24 -17.31 -2.22
C ASN A 305 32.92 -18.50 -2.90
N ALA A 306 32.88 -18.60 -4.23
CA ALA A 306 33.56 -19.68 -4.97
C ALA A 306 35.09 -19.65 -4.78
N ASP A 307 35.68 -18.45 -4.72
CA ASP A 307 37.10 -18.24 -4.42
C ASP A 307 37.41 -18.67 -2.96
N HIS A 308 36.60 -18.27 -1.98
CA HIS A 308 36.74 -18.72 -0.58
C HIS A 308 36.60 -20.25 -0.46
N GLU A 309 35.65 -20.88 -1.14
CA GLU A 309 35.50 -22.33 -1.15
C GLU A 309 36.68 -23.04 -1.83
N ALA A 310 37.31 -22.43 -2.83
CA ALA A 310 38.54 -22.93 -3.44
C ALA A 310 39.74 -22.80 -2.49
N GLU A 311 39.87 -21.68 -1.77
CA GLU A 311 40.89 -21.48 -0.74
C GLU A 311 40.73 -22.43 0.45
N VAL A 312 39.51 -22.56 0.99
CA VAL A 312 39.21 -23.53 2.07
C VAL A 312 39.54 -24.96 1.64
N ARG A 313 39.23 -25.36 0.40
CA ARG A 313 39.63 -26.67 -0.13
C ARG A 313 41.16 -26.82 -0.24
N ARG A 314 41.88 -25.80 -0.73
CA ARG A 314 43.35 -25.79 -0.79
C ARG A 314 44.00 -25.87 0.60
N LEU A 315 43.47 -25.13 1.57
CA LEU A 315 43.97 -25.13 2.95
C LEU A 315 43.71 -26.48 3.64
N ARG A 316 42.52 -27.08 3.44
CA ARG A 316 42.23 -28.44 3.93
C ARG A 316 43.15 -29.49 3.31
N ALA A 317 43.45 -29.40 2.02
CA ALA A 317 44.39 -30.31 1.36
C ALA A 317 45.81 -30.17 1.93
N ARG A 318 46.31 -28.93 2.10
CA ARG A 318 47.61 -28.66 2.74
C ARG A 318 47.67 -29.13 4.20
N LEU A 319 46.59 -28.98 4.96
CA LEU A 319 46.50 -29.48 6.33
C LEU A 319 46.60 -31.01 6.34
N ALA A 320 45.84 -31.71 5.50
CA ALA A 320 45.89 -33.17 5.41
C ALA A 320 47.29 -33.69 4.99
N GLU A 321 47.98 -32.98 4.09
CA GLU A 321 49.37 -33.29 3.70
C GLU A 321 50.36 -33.05 4.87
N ALA A 322 50.22 -31.93 5.60
CA ALA A 322 51.02 -31.65 6.79
C ALA A 322 50.76 -32.65 7.92
N GLU A 323 49.52 -33.08 8.13
CA GLU A 323 49.13 -34.11 9.10
C GLU A 323 49.68 -35.48 8.70
N ALA A 324 49.65 -35.84 7.41
CA ALA A 324 50.22 -37.08 6.91
C ALA A 324 51.74 -37.13 7.08
N THR A 325 52.46 -36.04 6.76
CA THR A 325 53.91 -35.94 6.96
C THR A 325 54.31 -35.92 8.44
N ALA A 326 53.54 -35.22 9.29
CA ALA A 326 53.69 -35.28 10.75
C ALA A 326 53.39 -36.68 11.32
N GLY A 327 52.41 -37.40 10.75
CA GLY A 327 52.10 -38.79 11.07
C GLY A 327 53.26 -39.73 10.72
N ALA A 328 53.79 -39.62 9.50
CA ALA A 328 54.92 -40.42 9.03
C ALA A 328 56.18 -40.19 9.88
N THR A 329 56.54 -38.93 10.17
CA THR A 329 57.71 -38.60 11.01
C THR A 329 57.55 -39.06 12.46
N ARG A 330 56.34 -39.03 13.02
CA ARG A 330 56.05 -39.64 14.33
C ARG A 330 56.17 -41.16 14.30
N GLN A 331 55.76 -41.80 13.21
CA GLN A 331 55.83 -43.26 13.07
C GLN A 331 57.28 -43.73 12.92
N THR A 332 58.09 -43.10 12.06
CA THR A 332 59.52 -43.42 11.96
C THR A 332 60.27 -43.16 13.27
N ALA A 333 59.90 -42.11 14.03
CA ALA A 333 60.46 -41.86 15.36
C ALA A 333 60.05 -42.92 16.40
N LYS A 334 58.85 -43.52 16.30
CA LYS A 334 58.44 -44.65 17.15
C LYS A 334 59.21 -45.91 16.79
N GLU A 335 59.35 -46.22 15.50
CA GLU A 335 60.11 -47.38 15.02
C GLU A 335 61.59 -47.29 15.41
N ALA A 336 62.20 -46.11 15.28
CA ALA A 336 63.56 -45.86 15.78
C ALA A 336 63.68 -46.10 17.29
N ARG A 337 62.73 -45.58 18.09
CA ARG A 337 62.71 -45.83 19.54
C ARG A 337 62.51 -47.31 19.89
N GLN A 338 61.67 -48.05 19.17
CA GLN A 338 61.51 -49.49 19.38
C GLN A 338 62.82 -50.26 19.11
N VAL A 339 63.60 -49.84 18.10
CA VAL A 339 64.94 -50.41 17.84
C VAL A 339 65.93 -50.04 18.96
N ASP A 340 65.91 -48.80 19.45
CA ASP A 340 66.78 -48.36 20.55
C ASP A 340 66.40 -49.01 21.90
N ASP A 341 65.11 -49.18 22.18
CA ASP A 341 64.60 -49.90 23.37
C ASP A 341 65.01 -51.38 23.34
N ALA A 342 64.93 -52.03 22.17
CA ALA A 342 65.40 -53.40 21.99
C ALA A 342 66.93 -53.52 22.19
N ARG A 343 67.71 -52.53 21.74
CA ARG A 343 69.17 -52.46 22.00
C ARG A 343 69.47 -52.24 23.48
N LEU A 344 68.75 -51.34 24.14
CA LEU A 344 68.89 -51.06 25.58
C LEU A 344 68.55 -52.30 26.41
N TRP A 345 67.47 -53.00 26.07
CA TRP A 345 67.09 -54.26 26.73
C TRP A 345 68.20 -55.32 26.59
N LEU A 346 68.75 -55.49 25.38
CA LEU A 346 69.85 -56.43 25.16
C LEU A 346 71.11 -56.06 25.97
N LEU A 347 71.46 -54.77 26.03
CA LEU A 347 72.57 -54.29 26.86
C LEU A 347 72.33 -54.53 28.35
N LEU A 348 71.14 -54.23 28.86
CA LEU A 348 70.77 -54.48 30.25
C LEU A 348 70.78 -55.98 30.60
N GLU A 349 70.31 -56.83 29.69
CA GLU A 349 70.38 -58.29 29.86
C GLU A 349 71.84 -58.76 29.92
N THR A 350 72.72 -58.29 29.02
CA THR A 350 74.15 -58.66 29.07
C THR A 350 74.84 -58.18 30.36
N ILE A 351 74.50 -57.00 30.87
CA ILE A 351 74.99 -56.50 32.17
C ILE A 351 74.40 -57.33 33.32
N GLY A 352 73.13 -57.70 33.25
CA GLY A 352 72.45 -58.56 34.24
C GLY A 352 73.11 -59.93 34.35
N GLN A 353 73.39 -60.57 33.21
CA GLN A 353 74.11 -61.84 33.12
C GLN A 353 75.57 -61.69 33.60
N ALA A 354 76.28 -60.63 33.22
CA ALA A 354 77.64 -60.36 33.71
C ALA A 354 77.67 -60.14 35.24
N ALA A 355 76.71 -59.41 35.80
CA ALA A 355 76.58 -59.17 37.23
C ALA A 355 76.09 -60.41 38.00
N ALA A 356 75.34 -61.31 37.38
CA ALA A 356 74.99 -62.62 37.93
C ALA A 356 76.21 -63.56 37.93
N GLY A 357 76.97 -63.60 36.85
CA GLY A 357 78.25 -64.32 36.75
C GLY A 357 79.25 -63.83 37.79
N LEU A 358 79.44 -62.51 37.91
CA LEU A 358 80.35 -61.92 38.90
C LEU A 358 79.92 -62.22 40.35
N ARG A 359 78.61 -62.21 40.67
CA ARG A 359 78.11 -62.64 41.99
C ARG A 359 78.39 -64.11 42.28
N ARG A 360 78.37 -64.97 41.25
CA ARG A 360 78.68 -66.40 41.35
C ARG A 360 80.17 -66.66 41.53
N GLU A 361 81.03 -65.95 40.80
CA GLU A 361 82.49 -66.00 40.92
C GLU A 361 82.98 -65.45 42.28
N LEU A 362 82.38 -64.35 42.77
CA LEU A 362 82.74 -63.73 44.05
C LEU A 362 82.05 -64.37 45.28
N ALA A 363 81.25 -65.43 45.09
CA ALA A 363 80.52 -66.13 46.16
C ALA A 363 79.71 -65.22 47.12
N LEU A 364 79.08 -64.17 46.59
CA LEU A 364 78.36 -63.17 47.39
C LEU A 364 76.94 -63.65 47.74
N GLU A 365 76.79 -64.29 48.89
CA GLU A 365 75.48 -64.57 49.49
C GLU A 365 74.82 -63.28 50.06
N PRO A 366 73.48 -63.17 50.10
CA PRO A 366 72.80 -62.00 50.64
C PRO A 366 73.04 -61.86 52.15
N SER A 367 73.64 -60.75 52.59
CA SER A 367 73.81 -60.48 54.02
C SER A 367 72.46 -60.15 54.68
N SER A 368 72.22 -60.74 55.85
CA SER A 368 71.09 -60.40 56.73
C SER A 368 71.33 -59.10 57.52
N VAL A 369 72.59 -58.70 57.68
CA VAL A 369 73.00 -57.42 58.26
C VAL A 369 73.27 -56.43 57.14
N LEU A 370 72.80 -55.20 57.36
CA LEU A 370 72.70 -54.15 56.38
C LEU A 370 72.79 -52.77 57.16
N PRO A 371 73.75 -51.89 56.85
CA PRO A 371 74.26 -50.75 57.66
C PRO A 371 73.46 -49.95 58.72
N ALA A 372 72.18 -49.56 58.56
CA ALA A 372 71.42 -48.69 59.51
C ALA A 372 71.40 -49.17 60.98
N ASP A 373 71.76 -50.42 61.21
CA ASP A 373 71.86 -51.05 62.52
C ASP A 373 73.09 -50.69 63.30
N VAL A 374 74.23 -50.63 62.62
CA VAL A 374 75.53 -50.48 63.25
C VAL A 374 75.55 -49.15 64.04
N VAL A 375 74.92 -48.10 63.49
CA VAL A 375 74.67 -46.83 64.20
C VAL A 375 73.66 -46.95 65.32
N ALA A 376 72.61 -47.75 65.15
CA ALA A 376 71.57 -47.88 66.14
C ALA A 376 72.04 -48.61 67.42
N ASP A 377 73.06 -49.47 67.31
CA ASP A 377 73.61 -50.23 68.42
C ASP A 377 74.74 -49.49 69.16
N GLU A 378 75.56 -48.67 68.47
CA GLU A 378 76.57 -47.82 69.14
C GLU A 378 75.93 -46.60 69.86
N ALA A 379 74.83 -46.07 69.31
CA ALA A 379 74.19 -44.84 69.77
C ALA A 379 72.86 -45.03 70.52
N ALA A 380 72.21 -46.19 70.43
CA ALA A 380 70.96 -46.54 71.12
C ALA A 380 70.92 -48.07 71.39
N VAL A 381 69.74 -48.70 71.38
CA VAL A 381 69.54 -50.16 71.55
C VAL A 381 68.59 -50.68 70.44
N ARG A 382 69.04 -51.54 69.48
CA ARG A 382 68.21 -52.17 68.38
C ARG A 382 68.54 -53.67 68.09
N PRO A 383 68.63 -54.29 66.86
CA PRO A 383 68.90 -53.84 65.45
C PRO A 383 67.69 -53.94 64.43
N GLY A 384 67.91 -54.15 63.10
CA GLY A 384 66.94 -54.31 61.98
C GLY A 384 67.43 -54.39 60.47
N SER A 385 68.26 -53.46 59.96
CA SER A 385 69.15 -53.45 58.75
C SER A 385 68.68 -52.86 57.32
N ALA A 386 69.58 -52.16 56.56
CA ALA A 386 69.52 -51.26 55.32
C ALA A 386 69.78 -51.65 53.77
N ASP A 387 70.20 -50.65 52.92
CA ASP A 387 70.76 -50.47 51.50
C ASP A 387 70.13 -50.96 50.14
N THR A 388 70.24 -50.38 48.90
CA THR A 388 71.17 -49.42 48.15
C THR A 388 70.49 -48.65 46.92
N GLY A 389 71.02 -47.51 46.39
CA GLY A 389 70.68 -46.68 45.17
C GLY A 389 70.80 -45.09 45.17
N ARG A 390 71.44 -44.40 44.19
CA ARG A 390 71.72 -42.90 44.12
C ARG A 390 70.97 -42.13 42.99
N ALA A 391 70.61 -40.83 43.16
CA ALA A 391 70.52 -39.70 42.17
C ALA A 391 69.28 -38.72 42.17
N ARG A 392 69.56 -37.43 42.51
CA ARG A 392 69.08 -36.13 41.94
C ARG A 392 67.57 -35.79 41.70
N GLY A 393 67.11 -34.72 42.37
CA GLY A 393 66.78 -33.46 41.67
C GLY A 393 65.36 -33.16 41.14
N LEU A 394 64.38 -32.93 42.02
CA LEU A 394 63.12 -32.18 41.75
C LEU A 394 62.84 -31.22 42.93
N GLU A 395 61.69 -30.52 42.96
CA GLU A 395 61.32 -29.59 44.05
C GLU A 395 60.89 -30.31 45.35
N ALA A 396 60.99 -29.63 46.50
CA ALA A 396 61.02 -30.27 47.83
C ALA A 396 59.63 -30.58 48.45
N ASP A 397 58.56 -30.00 47.90
CA ASP A 397 57.22 -29.96 48.54
C ASP A 397 56.15 -30.86 47.87
N ASP A 398 56.48 -31.61 46.82
CA ASP A 398 55.52 -32.46 46.11
C ASP A 398 55.34 -33.87 46.76
N PRO A 399 54.12 -34.28 47.20
CA PRO A 399 53.87 -35.63 47.69
C PRO A 399 54.13 -36.73 46.65
N VAL A 400 53.96 -36.49 45.35
CA VAL A 400 54.23 -37.48 44.29
C VAL A 400 55.70 -37.89 44.30
N ARG A 401 56.60 -36.97 44.66
CA ARG A 401 58.03 -37.25 44.78
C ARG A 401 58.37 -38.16 45.97
N LEU A 402 57.64 -38.02 47.08
CA LEU A 402 57.76 -38.94 48.22
C LEU A 402 57.29 -40.34 47.81
N ASP A 403 56.18 -40.46 47.09
CA ASP A 403 55.70 -41.75 46.57
C ASP A 403 56.70 -42.39 45.57
N GLN A 404 57.31 -41.61 44.68
CA GLN A 404 58.35 -42.09 43.76
C GLN A 404 59.60 -42.61 44.50
N LEU A 405 60.03 -41.93 45.56
CA LEU A 405 61.16 -42.38 46.38
C LEU A 405 60.79 -43.63 47.20
N LEU A 406 59.57 -43.70 47.73
CA LEU A 406 59.07 -44.85 48.48
C LEU A 406 58.85 -46.11 47.60
N ALA A 407 58.67 -45.94 46.30
CA ALA A 407 58.59 -47.04 45.34
C ALA A 407 59.97 -47.64 44.97
N LEU A 408 61.08 -47.03 45.40
CA LEU A 408 62.42 -47.58 45.15
C LEU A 408 62.70 -48.78 46.06
N PRO A 409 63.25 -49.89 45.52
CA PRO A 409 63.53 -51.08 46.32
C PRO A 409 64.51 -50.76 47.44
N LYS A 410 64.16 -51.19 48.67
CA LYS A 410 64.97 -51.02 49.88
C LYS A 410 65.28 -49.55 50.27
N VAL A 411 64.46 -48.57 49.88
CA VAL A 411 64.56 -47.18 50.38
C VAL A 411 64.53 -47.06 51.91
N HIS A 412 65.26 -46.09 52.46
CA HIS A 412 65.19 -45.67 53.87
C HIS A 412 64.45 -44.35 54.01
N LEU A 413 63.46 -44.27 54.90
CA LEU A 413 62.79 -43.03 55.26
C LEU A 413 63.16 -42.66 56.71
N VAL A 414 63.94 -41.60 56.90
CA VAL A 414 64.27 -41.04 58.21
C VAL A 414 63.37 -39.83 58.49
N VAL A 415 62.74 -39.77 59.65
CA VAL A 415 61.72 -38.77 59.99
C VAL A 415 62.10 -38.05 61.28
N ASP A 416 62.14 -36.73 61.22
CA ASP A 416 62.26 -35.85 62.37
C ASP A 416 60.89 -35.71 63.06
N GLY A 417 60.76 -36.37 64.21
CA GLY A 417 59.48 -36.59 64.86
C GLY A 417 58.82 -35.30 65.33
N TYR A 418 59.55 -34.42 66.02
CA TYR A 418 58.96 -33.20 66.56
C TYR A 418 58.78 -32.11 65.49
N ASN A 419 59.64 -32.01 64.47
CA ASN A 419 59.39 -31.06 63.38
C ASN A 419 58.15 -31.45 62.57
N VAL A 420 57.87 -32.75 62.39
CA VAL A 420 56.61 -33.21 61.76
C VAL A 420 55.42 -32.98 62.68
N THR A 421 55.47 -33.34 63.98
CA THR A 421 54.28 -33.22 64.84
C THR A 421 53.92 -31.77 65.19
N LYS A 422 54.90 -30.89 65.44
CA LYS A 422 54.66 -29.46 65.66
C LYS A 422 54.03 -28.78 64.43
N THR A 423 54.40 -29.23 63.22
CA THR A 423 53.83 -28.71 61.96
C THR A 423 52.41 -29.23 61.72
N GLY A 424 52.10 -30.48 62.10
CA GLY A 424 50.83 -31.13 61.77
C GLY A 424 49.73 -31.03 62.82
N PHE A 425 50.08 -31.16 64.11
CA PHE A 425 49.11 -31.31 65.21
C PHE A 425 49.59 -30.61 66.50
N PRO A 426 49.84 -29.29 66.49
CA PRO A 426 50.39 -28.57 67.65
C PRO A 426 49.45 -28.59 68.88
N GLU A 427 48.14 -28.67 68.67
CA GLU A 427 47.10 -28.55 69.70
C GLU A 427 46.91 -29.79 70.60
N ILE A 428 47.55 -30.92 70.30
CA ILE A 428 47.41 -32.18 71.07
C ILE A 428 48.67 -32.46 71.90
N SER A 429 48.55 -33.27 72.96
CA SER A 429 49.68 -33.53 73.86
C SER A 429 50.85 -34.21 73.15
N LEU A 430 52.08 -33.98 73.59
CA LEU A 430 53.28 -34.55 72.97
C LEU A 430 53.25 -36.09 72.88
N GLU A 431 52.61 -36.76 73.83
CA GLU A 431 52.40 -38.21 73.77
C GLU A 431 51.43 -38.61 72.65
N GLN A 432 50.30 -37.89 72.51
CA GLN A 432 49.33 -38.10 71.43
C GLN A 432 49.94 -37.76 70.06
N GLN A 433 50.76 -36.72 69.98
CA GLN A 433 51.55 -36.36 68.79
C GLN A 433 52.45 -37.52 68.34
N ARG A 434 53.26 -38.08 69.26
CA ARG A 434 54.16 -39.22 68.97
C ARG A 434 53.37 -40.45 68.51
N ASN A 435 52.33 -40.84 69.25
CA ASN A 435 51.53 -42.02 68.94
C ASN A 435 50.83 -41.90 67.56
N ARG A 436 50.31 -40.71 67.23
CA ARG A 436 49.67 -40.44 65.93
C ARG A 436 50.67 -40.51 64.78
N LEU A 437 51.87 -39.94 64.92
CA LEU A 437 52.91 -40.00 63.90
C LEU A 437 53.41 -41.44 63.69
N VAL A 438 53.75 -42.16 64.76
CA VAL A 438 54.26 -43.54 64.69
C VAL A 438 53.24 -44.48 64.05
N SER A 439 51.94 -44.32 64.37
CA SER A 439 50.87 -45.11 63.75
C SER A 439 50.75 -44.84 62.25
N GLY A 440 50.75 -43.57 61.82
CA GLY A 440 50.70 -43.20 60.40
C GLY A 440 51.91 -43.70 59.61
N LEU A 441 53.11 -43.61 60.18
CA LEU A 441 54.33 -44.18 59.59
C LEU A 441 54.26 -45.71 59.44
N GLY A 442 53.54 -46.40 60.33
CA GLY A 442 53.27 -47.83 60.21
C GLY A 442 52.47 -48.19 58.95
N GLY A 443 51.49 -47.35 58.59
CA GLY A 443 50.75 -47.48 57.34
C GLY A 443 51.64 -47.33 56.11
N ILE A 444 52.55 -46.35 56.11
CA ILE A 444 53.51 -46.14 55.02
C ILE A 444 54.46 -47.33 54.89
N ALA A 445 55.07 -47.80 55.99
CA ALA A 445 55.98 -48.94 55.99
C ALA A 445 55.31 -50.21 55.43
N ALA A 446 54.06 -50.49 55.84
CA ALA A 446 53.30 -51.64 55.38
C ALA A 446 52.88 -51.56 53.90
N GLN A 447 52.54 -50.35 53.40
CA GLN A 447 52.14 -50.14 52.00
C GLN A 447 53.32 -50.22 51.02
N THR A 448 54.51 -49.77 51.44
CA THR A 448 55.65 -49.53 50.54
C THR A 448 56.81 -50.51 50.74
N GLY A 449 56.88 -51.21 51.87
CA GLY A 449 58.03 -52.02 52.24
C GLY A 449 59.29 -51.18 52.54
N ALA A 450 59.17 -49.85 52.57
CA ALA A 450 60.25 -48.95 52.95
C ALA A 450 60.68 -49.19 54.40
N GLU A 451 61.98 -49.10 54.67
CA GLU A 451 62.46 -49.08 56.04
C GLU A 451 62.23 -47.68 56.61
N VAL A 452 61.45 -47.55 57.69
CA VAL A 452 61.11 -46.24 58.28
C VAL A 452 61.76 -46.08 59.65
N THR A 453 62.55 -45.01 59.83
CA THR A 453 63.10 -44.59 61.14
C THR A 453 62.54 -43.24 61.55
N VAL A 454 61.96 -43.11 62.73
CA VAL A 454 61.55 -41.81 63.31
C VAL A 454 62.40 -41.49 64.52
N VAL A 455 62.86 -40.23 64.62
CA VAL A 455 63.77 -39.75 65.67
C VAL A 455 63.06 -38.65 66.46
N PHE A 456 63.00 -38.79 67.79
CA PHE A 456 62.52 -37.76 68.71
C PHE A 456 63.66 -37.23 69.59
N ASP A 457 63.56 -35.98 70.01
CA ASP A 457 64.50 -35.38 70.96
C ASP A 457 64.27 -35.97 72.38
N GLY A 458 65.35 -36.36 73.06
CA GLY A 458 65.36 -37.02 74.36
C GLY A 458 65.31 -36.08 75.57
N ALA A 459 65.16 -34.77 75.38
CA ALA A 459 65.16 -33.77 76.46
C ALA A 459 63.95 -33.86 77.43
N GLU A 460 62.82 -34.43 77.01
CA GLU A 460 61.57 -34.45 77.79
C GLU A 460 61.16 -35.85 78.31
N ARG A 461 60.42 -35.85 79.42
CA ARG A 461 60.29 -37.00 80.34
C ARG A 461 59.65 -38.24 79.69
N MET A 462 60.21 -39.41 80.00
CA MET A 462 59.98 -40.67 79.30
C MET A 462 59.08 -41.61 80.11
N VAL A 463 57.82 -41.79 79.68
CA VAL A 463 56.88 -42.79 80.22
C VAL A 463 55.98 -43.30 79.07
N GLY A 464 55.76 -44.62 78.99
CA GLY A 464 54.51 -45.18 78.46
C GLY A 464 54.27 -45.24 76.94
N LEU A 465 55.28 -45.27 76.06
CA LEU A 465 54.99 -45.47 74.63
C LEU A 465 54.53 -46.91 74.31
N PRO A 466 53.51 -47.11 73.45
CA PRO A 466 53.17 -48.42 72.91
C PRO A 466 54.31 -49.02 72.06
N PRO A 467 54.38 -50.35 71.87
CA PRO A 467 55.34 -50.96 70.97
C PRO A 467 55.15 -50.45 69.53
N ALA A 468 56.25 -50.13 68.85
CA ALA A 468 56.21 -49.59 67.49
C ALA A 468 55.60 -50.60 66.49
N PRO A 469 54.82 -50.15 65.49
CA PRO A 469 54.34 -51.00 64.40
C PRO A 469 55.49 -51.69 63.65
N ARG A 470 55.24 -52.91 63.15
CA ARG A 470 56.21 -53.64 62.33
C ARG A 470 56.65 -52.78 61.13
N GLY A 471 57.95 -52.66 60.92
CA GLY A 471 58.54 -51.82 59.85
C GLY A 471 58.88 -50.38 60.25
N VAL A 472 58.49 -49.92 61.46
CA VAL A 472 58.83 -48.58 61.97
C VAL A 472 59.81 -48.65 63.14
N ARG A 473 60.86 -47.87 63.03
CA ARG A 473 62.04 -47.87 63.90
C ARG A 473 62.08 -46.57 64.70
N VAL A 474 61.58 -46.56 65.94
CA VAL A 474 61.56 -45.35 66.79
C VAL A 474 62.90 -45.15 67.52
N LEU A 475 63.47 -43.93 67.47
CA LEU A 475 64.63 -43.48 68.25
C LEU A 475 64.25 -42.32 69.17
N PHE A 476 65.00 -42.22 70.26
CA PHE A 476 65.16 -41.01 71.05
C PHE A 476 66.65 -40.64 71.05
N SER A 477 66.98 -39.35 70.95
CA SER A 477 68.36 -38.89 71.12
C SER A 477 68.83 -39.07 72.56
N ARG A 478 70.15 -39.17 72.77
CA ARG A 478 70.73 -39.23 74.12
C ARG A 478 70.59 -37.88 74.83
N LYS A 479 70.57 -37.88 76.17
CA LYS A 479 70.55 -36.64 76.95
C LYS A 479 71.80 -35.80 76.65
N GLY A 480 71.61 -34.67 75.96
CA GLY A 480 72.69 -33.78 75.51
C GLY A 480 73.09 -33.94 74.04
N GLU A 481 72.43 -34.82 73.27
CA GLU A 481 72.55 -34.96 71.82
C GLU A 481 71.24 -34.52 71.15
N THR A 482 71.33 -33.75 70.06
CA THR A 482 70.16 -33.31 69.30
C THR A 482 69.60 -34.42 68.40
N ALA A 483 68.30 -34.38 68.11
CA ALA A 483 67.71 -35.27 67.09
C ALA A 483 68.41 -35.10 65.73
N ASP A 484 68.78 -33.86 65.39
CA ASP A 484 69.46 -33.45 64.16
C ASP A 484 70.82 -34.14 63.96
N GLU A 485 71.66 -34.19 64.99
CA GLU A 485 72.95 -34.90 64.95
C GLU A 485 72.76 -36.40 64.76
N LEU A 486 71.77 -36.98 65.44
CA LEU A 486 71.43 -38.39 65.31
C LEU A 486 70.89 -38.72 63.90
N ILE A 487 70.06 -37.86 63.30
CA ILE A 487 69.62 -37.98 61.90
C ILE A 487 70.83 -37.88 60.94
N ARG A 488 71.73 -36.91 61.14
CA ARG A 488 72.96 -36.79 60.36
C ARG A 488 73.89 -38.00 60.49
N ARG A 489 73.93 -38.66 61.66
CA ARG A 489 74.70 -39.90 61.89
C ARG A 489 74.07 -41.11 61.21
N LEU A 490 72.74 -41.27 61.28
CA LEU A 490 72.02 -42.31 60.54
C LEU A 490 72.33 -42.22 59.04
N VAL A 491 72.09 -41.05 58.43
CA VAL A 491 72.31 -40.82 56.99
C VAL A 491 73.77 -41.07 56.56
N ARG A 492 74.75 -40.82 57.44
CA ARG A 492 76.18 -41.03 57.11
C ARG A 492 76.60 -42.49 57.05
N ALA A 493 75.92 -43.36 57.81
CA ALA A 493 76.28 -44.77 57.89
C ALA A 493 75.65 -45.63 56.81
N GLU A 494 74.61 -45.13 56.14
CA GLU A 494 74.09 -45.71 54.90
C GLU A 494 75.19 -45.65 53.81
N PRO A 495 75.62 -46.78 53.22
CA PRO A 495 76.59 -46.83 52.14
C PRO A 495 76.30 -45.92 50.95
N ALA A 496 77.33 -45.80 50.12
CA ALA A 496 77.48 -44.77 49.10
C ALA A 496 76.36 -44.79 48.04
N GLY A 497 75.27 -44.13 48.39
CA GLY A 497 74.02 -44.13 47.66
C GLY A 497 73.22 -45.40 47.91
N ARG A 498 72.53 -45.50 49.06
CA ARG A 498 71.11 -45.89 49.24
C ARG A 498 70.15 -44.76 48.85
N PRO A 499 68.88 -45.01 48.47
CA PRO A 499 67.88 -43.96 48.44
C PRO A 499 67.49 -43.72 49.90
N VAL A 500 68.02 -42.65 50.48
CA VAL A 500 67.70 -42.22 51.85
C VAL A 500 66.87 -40.94 51.75
N ALA A 501 65.60 -40.99 52.13
CA ALA A 501 64.72 -39.83 52.22
C ALA A 501 64.69 -39.33 53.66
N VAL A 502 64.83 -38.02 53.87
CA VAL A 502 64.82 -37.40 55.21
C VAL A 502 63.71 -36.37 55.28
N ILE A 503 62.77 -36.56 56.21
CA ILE A 503 61.69 -35.62 56.48
C ILE A 503 62.10 -34.71 57.63
N SER A 504 62.33 -33.43 57.37
CA SER A 504 62.48 -32.39 58.39
C SER A 504 62.15 -31.01 57.78
N THR A 505 61.77 -30.05 58.63
CA THR A 505 61.59 -28.65 58.23
C THR A 505 62.84 -27.81 58.48
N ASP A 506 63.83 -28.34 59.20
CA ASP A 506 65.06 -27.64 59.54
C ASP A 506 66.03 -27.58 58.34
N LYS A 507 66.51 -26.36 58.03
CA LYS A 507 67.42 -26.13 56.90
C LYS A 507 68.83 -26.66 57.14
N GLU A 508 69.33 -26.60 58.37
CA GLU A 508 70.64 -27.16 58.70
C GLU A 508 70.64 -28.69 58.65
N VAL A 509 69.55 -29.33 59.09
CA VAL A 509 69.35 -30.77 58.87
C VAL A 509 69.32 -31.08 57.39
N ALA A 510 68.50 -30.37 56.61
CA ALA A 510 68.36 -30.59 55.17
C ALA A 510 69.68 -30.47 54.40
N ASP A 511 70.49 -29.44 54.68
CA ASP A 511 71.80 -29.26 54.05
C ASP A 511 72.85 -30.24 54.59
N GLY A 512 72.78 -30.59 55.88
CA GLY A 512 73.64 -31.61 56.50
C GLY A 512 73.46 -33.00 55.88
N VAL A 513 72.22 -33.44 55.67
CA VAL A 513 71.92 -34.76 55.08
C VAL A 513 72.11 -34.79 53.56
N ARG A 514 71.84 -33.68 52.87
CA ARG A 514 72.09 -33.54 51.42
C ARG A 514 73.57 -33.72 51.07
N ARG A 515 74.50 -33.25 51.91
CA ARG A 515 75.95 -33.47 51.73
C ARG A 515 76.35 -34.95 51.77
N HIS A 516 75.58 -35.80 52.43
CA HIS A 516 75.79 -37.25 52.52
C HIS A 516 74.95 -38.05 51.50
N GLY A 517 74.25 -37.37 50.59
CA GLY A 517 73.56 -38.00 49.45
C GLY A 517 72.08 -38.34 49.67
N ALA A 518 71.50 -37.99 50.83
CA ALA A 518 70.08 -38.15 51.09
C ALA A 518 69.21 -37.09 50.38
N TYR A 519 67.92 -37.40 50.26
CA TYR A 519 66.86 -36.53 49.75
C TYR A 519 66.12 -35.85 50.91
N PRO A 520 66.48 -34.60 51.28
CA PRO A 520 65.66 -33.84 52.22
C PRO A 520 64.32 -33.48 51.58
N LEU A 521 63.25 -33.69 52.34
CA LEU A 521 61.86 -33.37 52.00
C LEU A 521 61.20 -32.68 53.19
N ASN A 522 60.24 -31.80 52.90
CA ASN A 522 59.55 -31.03 53.92
C ASN A 522 58.58 -31.90 54.73
N SER A 523 58.46 -31.64 56.04
CA SER A 523 57.44 -32.20 56.93
C SER A 523 56.01 -32.11 56.36
N SER A 524 55.70 -31.03 55.64
CA SER A 524 54.39 -30.84 55.00
C SER A 524 54.09 -31.89 53.92
N THR A 525 55.11 -32.42 53.25
CA THR A 525 54.99 -33.46 52.22
C THR A 525 54.57 -34.80 52.82
N LEU A 526 55.17 -35.18 53.96
CA LEU A 526 54.79 -36.38 54.71
C LEU A 526 53.35 -36.26 55.26
N LEU A 527 53.00 -35.11 55.86
CA LEU A 527 51.65 -34.87 56.39
C LEU A 527 50.58 -34.94 55.30
N ARG A 528 50.83 -34.37 54.11
CA ARG A 528 49.94 -34.49 52.94
C ARG A 528 49.79 -35.95 52.48
N ARG A 529 50.84 -36.77 52.56
CA ARG A 529 50.80 -38.19 52.19
C ARG A 529 50.08 -39.06 53.23
N LEU A 530 50.25 -38.75 54.52
CA LEU A 530 49.55 -39.38 55.64
C LEU A 530 48.05 -39.05 55.70
N ALA A 531 47.62 -37.93 55.11
CA ALA A 531 46.20 -37.57 55.01
C ALA A 531 45.46 -38.25 53.81
N ARG A 532 46.19 -38.98 52.95
CA ARG A 532 45.65 -39.66 51.76
C ARG A 532 45.46 -41.17 51.92
N GLY A 533 45.96 -41.75 53.01
CA GLY A 533 45.88 -43.19 53.32
C GLY A 533 45.41 -43.41 54.75
#